data_AF-A0A9X4MGA4-F1
#
_entry.id   AF-A0A9X4MGA4-F1
#
_cell.length_a   1.000
_cell.length_b   1.000
_cell.length_c   1.000
_cell.angle_alpha   90.00
_cell.angle_beta   90.00
_cell.angle_gamma   90.00
#
_symmetry.space_group_name_H-M   'P 1'
#
loop_
_entity.id
_entity.type
_entity.pdbx_description
1 polymer ?
#
loop_
_entity_poly.entity_id
_entity_poly.type
_entity_poly.pdbx_seq_one_letter_code
_entity_poly.pdbx_strand_id
1 'polypeptide(L)'
;MLTLLENVLDRADGSYINPEDLRTLDRAIASWQQRRQTYDLIQAKENAIVAQVLQQIQATAPDIAAKVTVDGGSKCQRDMALVLRYCATAMLLQDEELLKDRLLYWMQNIMLALKNQRVNDFVYRALQKAVMENLPKENAALLLPYIAISHQWLTR
;
A
#
# COMPACT_ATOMS: atom_id res chain seq x y z
N MET A 1 -15.52 -0.52 -10.66
CA MET A 1 -14.07 -0.76 -10.74
C MET A 1 -13.77 -0.92 -12.20
N LEU A 2 -13.26 0.14 -12.84
CA LEU A 2 -12.83 0.10 -14.22
C LEU A 2 -11.31 0.17 -14.16
N THR A 3 -10.65 -0.97 -14.34
CA THR A 3 -9.22 -1.06 -14.61
C THR A 3 -8.86 -0.17 -15.81
N LEU A 4 -7.59 0.17 -15.98
CA LEU A 4 -7.12 1.01 -17.10
C LEU A 4 -7.73 0.59 -18.46
N LEU A 5 -7.79 -0.71 -18.74
CA LEU A 5 -8.37 -1.23 -19.99
C LEU A 5 -9.88 -1.05 -20.06
N GLU A 6 -10.60 -1.33 -18.98
CA GLU A 6 -12.06 -1.13 -18.93
C GLU A 6 -12.42 0.35 -19.14
N ASN A 7 -11.66 1.28 -18.54
CA ASN A 7 -11.83 2.71 -18.75
C ASN A 7 -11.60 3.14 -20.21
N VAL A 8 -10.60 2.55 -20.88
CA VAL A 8 -10.33 2.84 -22.28
C VAL A 8 -11.44 2.27 -23.19
N LEU A 9 -11.92 1.07 -22.89
CA LEU A 9 -13.03 0.45 -23.62
C LEU A 9 -14.32 1.26 -23.48
N ASP A 10 -14.66 1.67 -22.26
CA ASP A 10 -15.87 2.46 -21.98
C ASP A 10 -15.83 3.83 -22.68
N ARG A 11 -14.67 4.49 -22.76
CA ARG A 11 -14.52 5.76 -23.49
C ARG A 11 -14.50 5.62 -25.00
N ALA A 12 -14.09 4.46 -25.51
CA ALA A 12 -14.04 4.21 -26.94
C ALA A 12 -15.44 4.09 -27.53
N ASP A 13 -16.45 3.61 -26.78
CA ASP A 13 -17.88 3.50 -27.11
C ASP A 13 -18.22 3.48 -28.63
N GLY A 14 -17.84 2.38 -29.30
CA GLY A 14 -18.14 2.16 -30.73
C GLY A 14 -17.25 2.94 -31.73
N SER A 15 -16.29 3.71 -31.22
CA SER A 15 -15.28 4.48 -31.97
C SER A 15 -13.86 3.95 -31.74
N TYR A 16 -12.91 4.46 -32.51
CA TYR A 16 -11.49 4.20 -32.26
C TYR A 16 -11.03 4.84 -30.95
N ILE A 17 -10.08 4.20 -30.27
CA ILE A 17 -9.45 4.73 -29.06
C ILE A 17 -8.81 6.08 -29.38
N ASN A 18 -9.08 7.09 -28.55
CA ASN A 18 -8.52 8.42 -28.76
C ASN A 18 -6.99 8.45 -28.48
N PRO A 19 -6.25 9.42 -29.04
CA PRO A 19 -4.80 9.50 -28.86
C PRO A 19 -4.32 9.66 -27.41
N GLU A 20 -5.15 10.20 -26.52
CA GLU A 20 -4.80 10.39 -25.11
C GLU A 20 -4.83 9.06 -24.34
N ASP A 21 -5.82 8.22 -24.63
CA ASP A 21 -5.96 6.89 -24.08
C ASP A 21 -4.85 5.97 -24.57
N LEU A 22 -4.49 6.03 -25.86
CA LEU A 22 -3.33 5.33 -26.40
C LEU A 22 -2.03 5.72 -25.67
N ARG A 23 -1.77 7.02 -25.48
CA ARG A 23 -0.61 7.49 -24.70
C ARG A 23 -0.63 7.01 -23.24
N THR A 24 -1.82 6.83 -22.66
CA THR A 24 -1.95 6.33 -21.29
C THR A 24 -1.63 4.84 -21.22
N LEU A 25 -2.10 4.05 -22.21
CA LEU A 25 -1.71 2.64 -22.35
C LEU A 25 -0.20 2.49 -22.56
N ASP A 26 0.40 3.27 -23.46
CA ASP A 26 1.84 3.23 -23.72
C ASP A 26 2.66 3.47 -22.45
N ARG A 27 2.29 4.49 -21.65
CA ARG A 27 2.94 4.77 -20.36
C ARG A 27 2.78 3.61 -19.37
N ALA A 28 1.59 3.04 -19.29
CA ALA A 28 1.30 1.94 -18.36
C ALA A 28 2.09 0.68 -18.72
N ILE A 29 2.21 0.37 -20.02
CA ILE A 29 2.98 -0.77 -20.55
C ILE A 29 4.48 -0.52 -20.35
N ALA A 30 4.99 0.68 -20.69
CA ALA A 30 6.40 1.01 -20.57
C ALA A 30 6.93 0.87 -19.13
N SER A 31 6.09 1.11 -18.14
CA SER A 31 6.45 1.01 -16.72
C SER A 31 6.03 -0.32 -16.06
N TRP A 32 5.36 -1.22 -16.78
CA TRP A 32 4.84 -2.49 -16.25
C TRP A 32 5.94 -3.36 -15.64
N GLN A 33 7.05 -3.55 -16.36
CA GLN A 33 8.12 -4.45 -15.92
C GLN A 33 8.73 -3.99 -14.58
N GLN A 34 8.96 -2.69 -14.41
CA GLN A 34 9.50 -2.14 -13.17
C GLN A 34 8.53 -2.33 -11.99
N ARG A 35 7.23 -2.12 -12.21
CA ARG A 35 6.20 -2.36 -11.19
C ARG A 35 6.05 -3.84 -10.83
N ARG A 36 6.10 -4.72 -11.83
CA ARG A 36 6.08 -6.19 -11.64
C ARG A 36 7.27 -6.66 -10.80
N GLN A 37 8.47 -6.18 -11.10
CA GLN A 37 9.68 -6.47 -10.32
C GLN A 37 9.57 -5.93 -8.89
N THR A 38 9.02 -4.72 -8.72
CA THR A 38 8.77 -4.13 -7.41
C THR A 38 7.79 -4.98 -6.59
N TYR A 39 6.72 -5.46 -7.23
CA TYR A 39 5.74 -6.36 -6.60
C TYR A 39 6.39 -7.66 -6.11
N ASP A 40 7.21 -8.32 -6.96
CA ASP A 40 7.96 -9.53 -6.56
C ASP A 40 8.88 -9.26 -5.37
N LEU A 41 9.57 -8.12 -5.39
CA LEU A 41 10.50 -7.75 -4.33
C LEU A 41 9.76 -7.51 -3.01
N ILE A 42 8.61 -6.83 -3.04
CA ILE A 42 7.75 -6.64 -1.86
C ILE A 42 7.28 -7.99 -1.33
N GLN A 43 6.82 -8.88 -2.20
CA GLN A 43 6.39 -10.23 -1.81
C GLN A 43 7.53 -11.00 -1.12
N ALA A 44 8.74 -10.94 -1.66
CA ALA A 44 9.91 -11.59 -1.07
C ALA A 44 10.38 -10.96 0.25
N LYS A 45 10.16 -9.64 0.43
CA LYS A 45 10.63 -8.87 1.60
C LYS A 45 9.53 -8.60 2.64
N GLU A 46 8.29 -9.03 2.42
CA GLU A 46 7.14 -8.73 3.28
C GLU A 46 7.43 -9.02 4.76
N ASN A 47 7.88 -10.24 5.06
CA ASN A 47 8.18 -10.65 6.43
C ASN A 47 9.32 -9.82 7.06
N ALA A 48 10.34 -9.47 6.27
CA ALA A 48 11.46 -8.66 6.76
C ALA A 48 11.02 -7.23 7.08
N ILE A 49 10.22 -6.61 6.20
CA ILE A 49 9.65 -5.28 6.40
C ILE A 49 8.79 -5.26 7.67
N VAL A 50 7.84 -6.21 7.78
CA VAL A 50 6.93 -6.28 8.94
C VAL A 50 7.69 -6.53 10.24
N ALA A 51 8.67 -7.43 10.25
CA ALA A 51 9.49 -7.70 11.42
C ALA A 51 10.29 -6.46 11.86
N GLN A 52 10.86 -5.72 10.91
CA GLN A 52 11.62 -4.50 11.19
C GLN A 52 10.73 -3.40 11.79
N VAL A 53 9.49 -3.25 11.34
CA VAL A 53 8.55 -2.30 11.95
C VAL A 53 8.31 -2.63 13.41
N LEU A 54 8.06 -3.90 13.74
CA LEU A 54 7.84 -4.31 15.12
C LEU A 54 9.06 -4.10 16.01
N GLN A 55 10.26 -4.42 15.50
CA GLN A 55 11.51 -4.17 16.22
C GLN A 55 11.70 -2.66 16.49
N GLN A 56 11.40 -1.80 15.50
CA GLN A 56 11.47 -0.35 15.67
C GLN A 56 10.48 0.13 16.73
N ILE A 57 9.23 -0.33 16.71
CA ILE A 57 8.21 0.02 17.71
C ILE A 57 8.65 -0.40 19.11
N GLN A 58 9.12 -1.63 19.28
CA GLN A 58 9.60 -2.14 20.57
C GLN A 58 10.77 -1.33 21.12
N ALA A 59 11.69 -0.89 20.26
CA ALA A 59 12.87 -0.14 20.67
C ALA A 59 12.60 1.33 20.98
N THR A 60 11.63 1.97 20.31
CA THR A 60 11.50 3.44 20.30
C THR A 60 10.20 3.97 20.91
N ALA A 61 9.16 3.14 21.06
CA ALA A 61 7.89 3.57 21.62
C ALA A 61 7.25 2.47 22.49
N PRO A 62 7.73 2.29 23.75
CA PRO A 62 7.22 1.25 24.64
C PRO A 62 5.70 1.33 24.93
N ASP A 63 5.15 2.55 24.96
CA ASP A 63 3.71 2.82 25.12
C ASP A 63 2.89 2.30 23.93
N ILE A 64 3.43 2.43 22.72
CA ILE A 64 2.84 1.90 21.48
C ILE A 64 3.04 0.39 21.40
N ALA A 65 4.24 -0.10 21.75
CA ALA A 65 4.57 -1.52 21.77
C ALA A 65 3.57 -2.30 22.63
N ALA A 66 3.25 -1.80 23.84
CA ALA A 66 2.28 -2.43 24.73
C ALA A 66 0.88 -2.62 24.10
N LYS A 67 0.47 -1.74 23.17
CA LYS A 67 -0.80 -1.84 22.44
C LYS A 67 -0.71 -2.73 21.20
N VAL A 68 0.44 -2.71 20.54
CA VAL A 68 0.68 -3.49 19.32
C VAL A 68 0.92 -4.97 19.64
N THR A 69 1.49 -5.30 20.81
CA THR A 69 1.87 -6.67 21.19
C THR A 69 0.87 -7.39 22.10
N VAL A 70 -0.34 -6.84 22.32
CA VAL A 70 -1.36 -7.41 23.22
C VAL A 70 -1.67 -8.88 22.92
N ASP A 71 -1.59 -9.29 21.65
CA ASP A 71 -1.79 -10.66 21.17
C ASP A 71 -0.50 -11.29 20.61
N GLY A 72 0.65 -10.90 21.15
CA GLY A 72 1.96 -11.25 20.59
C GLY A 72 2.30 -10.51 19.30
N GLY A 73 1.50 -9.52 18.89
CA GLY A 73 1.71 -8.75 17.66
C GLY A 73 1.02 -9.32 16.43
N SER A 74 0.30 -10.44 16.56
CA SER A 74 -0.23 -11.19 15.41
C SER A 74 -1.31 -10.43 14.62
N LYS A 75 -2.15 -9.61 15.27
CA LYS A 75 -3.08 -8.72 14.56
C LYS A 75 -2.33 -7.63 13.79
N CYS A 76 -1.44 -6.90 14.45
CA CYS A 76 -0.72 -5.80 13.81
C CYS A 76 0.16 -6.28 12.64
N GLN A 77 0.81 -7.44 12.78
CA GLN A 77 1.54 -8.07 11.68
C GLN A 77 0.64 -8.38 10.48
N ARG A 78 -0.52 -8.99 10.74
CA ARG A 78 -1.50 -9.29 9.69
C ARG A 78 -2.00 -8.04 9.01
N ASP A 79 -2.35 -7.01 9.77
CA ASP A 79 -2.85 -5.74 9.22
C ASP A 79 -1.79 -5.03 8.37
N MET A 80 -0.52 -5.00 8.82
CA MET A 80 0.58 -4.45 8.03
C MET A 80 0.84 -5.24 6.75
N ALA A 81 0.83 -6.57 6.80
CA ALA A 81 0.98 -7.42 5.62
C ALA A 81 -0.19 -7.20 4.65
N LEU A 82 -1.41 -7.08 5.17
CA LEU A 82 -2.60 -6.80 4.36
C LEU A 82 -2.45 -5.46 3.61
N VAL A 83 -2.05 -4.41 4.33
CA VAL A 83 -1.79 -3.10 3.70
C VAL A 83 -0.69 -3.18 2.66
N LEU A 84 0.43 -3.85 2.94
CA LEU A 84 1.52 -4.02 1.97
C LEU A 84 1.03 -4.69 0.68
N ARG A 85 0.25 -5.77 0.79
CA ARG A 85 -0.27 -6.52 -0.36
C ARG A 85 -1.23 -5.69 -1.21
N TYR A 86 -2.16 -4.97 -0.59
CA TYR A 86 -3.09 -4.12 -1.34
C TYR A 86 -2.39 -2.90 -1.94
N CYS A 87 -1.48 -2.25 -1.22
CA CYS A 87 -0.63 -1.19 -1.78
C CYS A 87 0.21 -1.69 -2.96
N ALA A 88 0.80 -2.87 -2.86
CA ALA A 88 1.57 -3.46 -3.95
C ALA A 88 0.69 -3.79 -5.17
N THR A 89 -0.54 -4.26 -4.94
CA THR A 89 -1.49 -4.58 -6.01
C THR A 89 -1.99 -3.32 -6.72
N ALA A 90 -2.37 -2.30 -5.94
CA ALA A 90 -2.74 -0.99 -6.45
C ALA A 90 -1.59 -0.34 -7.22
N MET A 91 -0.37 -0.43 -6.70
CA MET A 91 0.85 0.01 -7.39
C MET A 91 1.03 -0.73 -8.72
N LEU A 92 0.99 -2.06 -8.72
CA LEU A 92 1.16 -2.88 -9.93
C LEU A 92 0.17 -2.47 -11.04
N LEU A 93 -1.09 -2.25 -10.66
CA LEU A 93 -2.18 -1.92 -11.58
C LEU A 93 -2.32 -0.41 -11.84
N GLN A 94 -1.58 0.42 -11.12
CA GLN A 94 -1.71 1.89 -11.12
C GLN A 94 -3.15 2.36 -10.81
N ASP A 95 -3.78 1.70 -9.84
CA ASP A 95 -5.19 1.90 -9.50
C ASP A 95 -5.32 2.21 -8.00
N GLU A 96 -5.44 3.50 -7.68
CA GLU A 96 -5.67 3.97 -6.31
C GLU A 96 -7.09 3.63 -5.81
N GLU A 97 -8.08 3.64 -6.70
CA GLU A 97 -9.47 3.35 -6.32
C GLU A 97 -9.61 1.88 -5.90
N LEU A 98 -8.87 0.97 -6.54
CA LEU A 98 -8.74 -0.42 -6.08
C LEU A 98 -8.28 -0.51 -4.62
N LEU A 99 -7.31 0.31 -4.20
CA LEU A 99 -6.83 0.33 -2.82
C LEU A 99 -7.94 0.78 -1.86
N LYS A 100 -8.70 1.81 -2.23
CA LYS A 100 -9.81 2.33 -1.43
C LYS A 100 -10.93 1.31 -1.29
N ASP A 101 -11.40 0.81 -2.43
CA ASP A 101 -12.50 -0.15 -2.53
C ASP A 101 -12.21 -1.45 -1.80
N ARG A 102 -11.00 -1.99 -1.96
CA ARG A 102 -10.66 -3.32 -1.43
C ARG A 102 -10.16 -3.30 0.00
N LEU A 103 -9.61 -2.19 0.47
CA LEU A 103 -9.01 -2.11 1.80
C LEU A 103 -9.50 -0.91 2.62
N LEU A 104 -9.29 0.31 2.13
CA LEU A 104 -9.33 1.47 3.01
C LEU A 104 -10.72 1.79 3.54
N TYR A 105 -11.78 1.63 2.74
CA TYR A 105 -13.13 1.97 3.20
C TYR A 105 -13.58 1.18 4.42
N TRP A 106 -13.37 -0.14 4.43
CA TRP A 106 -13.79 -0.96 5.57
C TRP A 106 -12.77 -0.91 6.72
N MET A 107 -11.47 -0.86 6.41
CA MET A 107 -10.42 -0.83 7.43
C MET A 107 -10.46 0.47 8.23
N GLN A 108 -10.77 1.60 7.59
CA GLN A 108 -10.95 2.88 8.27
C GLN A 108 -12.02 2.82 9.36
N ASN A 109 -13.18 2.20 9.06
CA ASN A 109 -14.26 2.07 10.04
C ASN A 109 -13.83 1.29 11.29
N ILE A 110 -13.02 0.24 11.11
CA ILE A 110 -12.45 -0.52 12.23
C ILE A 110 -11.46 0.34 13.02
N MET A 111 -10.56 1.05 12.35
CA MET A 111 -9.55 1.88 13.02
C MET A 111 -10.17 3.03 13.82
N LEU A 112 -11.24 3.64 13.29
CA LEU A 112 -12.03 4.65 13.99
C LEU A 112 -12.69 4.08 15.26
N ALA A 113 -13.30 2.89 15.16
CA ALA A 113 -13.94 2.23 16.31
C ALA A 113 -12.94 1.88 17.42
N LEU A 114 -11.70 1.51 17.05
CA LEU A 114 -10.63 1.18 18.00
C LEU A 114 -9.93 2.40 18.61
N LYS A 115 -10.18 3.62 18.11
CA LYS A 115 -9.55 4.88 18.57
C LYS A 115 -8.02 4.81 18.59
N ASN A 116 -7.44 4.18 17.56
CA ASN A 116 -6.02 3.86 17.48
C ASN A 116 -5.21 4.83 16.60
N GLN A 117 -5.71 6.03 16.30
CA GLN A 117 -5.07 6.98 15.36
C GLN A 117 -3.59 7.23 15.68
N ARG A 118 -3.25 7.49 16.95
CA ARG A 118 -1.86 7.72 17.37
C ARG A 118 -0.98 6.47 17.18
N VAL A 119 -1.53 5.28 17.44
CA VAL A 119 -0.80 4.01 17.22
C VAL A 119 -0.58 3.81 15.73
N ASN A 120 -1.62 4.04 14.92
CA ASN A 120 -1.57 3.90 13.47
C ASN A 120 -0.56 4.86 12.85
N ASP A 121 -0.53 6.14 13.24
CA ASP A 121 0.45 7.12 12.73
C ASP A 121 1.88 6.64 12.96
N PHE A 122 2.17 6.14 14.16
CA PHE A 122 3.48 5.59 14.47
C PHE A 122 3.80 4.35 13.61
N VAL A 123 2.88 3.40 13.53
CA VAL A 123 3.05 2.17 12.74
C VAL A 123 3.28 2.48 11.26
N TYR A 124 2.51 3.39 10.67
CA TYR A 124 2.66 3.75 9.25
C TYR A 124 3.95 4.52 8.96
N ARG A 125 4.42 5.39 9.88
CA ARG A 125 5.73 6.02 9.75
C ARG A 125 6.85 4.98 9.80
N ALA A 126 6.78 4.05 10.75
CA ALA A 126 7.74 2.95 10.84
C ALA A 126 7.69 2.06 9.58
N LEU A 127 6.50 1.79 9.03
CA LEU A 127 6.32 1.02 7.80
C LEU A 127 6.97 1.72 6.59
N GLN A 128 6.75 3.02 6.42
CA GLN A 128 7.40 3.78 5.34
C GLN A 128 8.93 3.74 5.46
N LYS A 129 9.45 3.87 6.69
CA LYS A 129 10.89 3.76 6.96
C LYS A 129 11.42 2.37 6.63
N ALA A 130 10.77 1.31 7.09
CA ALA A 130 11.15 -0.07 6.82
C ALA A 130 11.14 -0.39 5.32
N VAL A 131 10.17 0.14 4.57
CA VAL A 131 10.13 0.02 3.10
C VAL A 131 11.34 0.68 2.43
N MET A 132 11.70 1.90 2.85
CA MET A 132 12.89 2.59 2.33
C MET A 132 14.21 1.88 2.67
N GLU A 133 14.25 1.17 3.81
CA GLU A 133 15.44 0.44 4.27
C GLU A 133 15.57 -0.96 3.63
N ASN A 134 14.47 -1.58 3.19
CA ASN A 134 14.47 -2.94 2.64
C ASN A 134 14.41 -3.02 1.11
N LEU A 135 13.99 -1.94 0.44
CA LEU A 135 13.85 -1.91 -1.02
C LEU A 135 14.87 -0.94 -1.62
N PRO A 136 15.35 -1.18 -2.86
CA PRO A 136 16.06 -0.17 -3.61
C PRO A 136 15.21 1.10 -3.75
N LYS A 137 15.87 2.26 -3.78
CA LYS A 137 15.22 3.58 -3.76
C LYS A 137 14.13 3.73 -4.82
N GLU A 138 14.38 3.24 -6.02
CA GLU A 138 13.44 3.33 -7.15
C GLU A 138 12.19 2.48 -6.92
N ASN A 139 12.35 1.28 -6.36
CA ASN A 139 11.24 0.38 -6.01
C ASN A 139 10.41 0.94 -4.84
N ALA A 140 11.08 1.48 -3.82
CA ALA A 140 10.41 2.15 -2.70
C ALA A 140 9.58 3.35 -3.19
N ALA A 141 10.13 4.14 -4.12
CA ALA A 141 9.44 5.31 -4.69
C ALA A 141 8.13 4.95 -5.40
N LEU A 142 8.01 3.74 -5.97
CA LEU A 142 6.77 3.26 -6.57
C LEU A 142 5.71 2.87 -5.53
N LEU A 143 6.11 2.32 -4.39
CA LEU A 143 5.19 1.83 -3.35
C LEU A 143 4.74 2.93 -2.38
N LEU A 144 5.65 3.83 -2.00
CA LEU A 144 5.42 4.83 -0.95
C LEU A 144 4.16 5.70 -1.15
N PRO A 145 3.78 6.13 -2.37
CA PRO A 145 2.54 6.87 -2.57
C PRO A 145 1.29 6.12 -2.06
N TYR A 146 1.21 4.80 -2.31
CA TYR A 146 0.09 3.97 -1.88
C TYR A 146 0.07 3.75 -0.35
N ILE A 147 1.25 3.67 0.27
CA ILE A 147 1.36 3.63 1.74
C ILE A 147 0.98 4.99 2.33
N ALA A 148 1.34 6.10 1.70
CA ALA A 148 0.97 7.44 2.16
C ALA A 148 -0.55 7.66 2.12
N ILE A 149 -1.22 7.16 1.09
CA ILE A 149 -2.70 7.15 1.01
C ILE A 149 -3.26 6.31 2.15
N SER A 150 -2.79 5.07 2.34
CA SER A 150 -3.25 4.21 3.43
C SER A 150 -3.05 4.85 4.81
N HIS A 151 -1.88 5.48 5.02
CA HIS A 151 -1.56 6.23 6.22
C HIS A 151 -2.61 7.32 6.45
N GLN A 152 -2.82 8.20 5.46
CA GLN A 152 -3.79 9.30 5.57
C GLN A 152 -5.21 8.82 5.86
N TRP A 153 -5.64 7.68 5.30
CA TRP A 153 -6.98 7.14 5.54
C TRP A 153 -7.15 6.55 6.94
N LEU A 154 -6.11 5.91 7.46
CA LEU A 154 -6.17 5.08 8.67
C LEU A 154 -5.69 5.81 9.93
N THR A 155 -5.30 7.07 9.81
CA THR A 155 -4.96 7.95 10.94
C THR A 155 -5.89 9.14 11.12
N ARG A 156 -6.94 9.24 10.29
CA ARG A 156 -8.03 10.20 10.46
C ARG A 156 -8.91 9.88 11.68
#